data_AF-A0A2Z6ANN3-F1
#
_entry.id   AF-A0A2Z6ANN3-F1
#
_cell.length_a   1.000
_cell.length_b   1.000
_cell.length_c   1.000
_cell.angle_alpha   90.00
_cell.angle_beta   90.00
_cell.angle_gamma   90.00
#
_symmetry.space_group_name_H-M   'P 1'
#
loop_
_entity.id
_entity.type
_entity.pdbx_description
1 polymer ?
#
loop_
_entity_poly.entity_id
_entity_poly.type
_entity_poly.pdbx_seq_one_letter_code
_entity_poly.pdbx_strand_id
1 'polypeptide(L)'
;MTNAPSFIVTQAATWIARGRAPAEAEALAAAWRDFPDLPANAPLEERMARTRERVAAMRPITEAARARTEAERQRTNFSFVRRRVEHGEASL
;
A
#
# COMPACT_ATOMS: atom_id res chain seq x y z
N MET A 1 1.86 28.48 10.93
CA MET A 1 2.24 27.11 11.32
C MET A 1 1.28 26.16 10.61
N THR A 2 1.72 25.52 9.53
CA THR A 2 0.91 24.53 8.82
C THR A 2 0.77 23.31 9.73
N ASN A 3 -0.44 23.05 10.22
CA ASN A 3 -0.72 21.92 11.09
C ASN A 3 -0.47 20.64 10.27
N ALA A 4 0.64 19.95 10.52
CA ALA A 4 0.91 18.69 9.82
C ALA A 4 -0.22 17.71 10.18
N PRO A 5 -0.88 17.07 9.20
CA PRO A 5 -1.98 16.16 9.50
C PRO A 5 -1.47 15.05 10.43
N SER A 6 -2.16 14.88 11.56
CA SER A 6 -1.84 13.85 12.54
C SER A 6 -1.81 12.47 11.87
N PHE A 7 -0.73 11.71 12.09
CA PHE A 7 -0.57 10.39 11.51
C PHE A 7 -1.34 9.36 12.33
N ILE A 8 -2.62 9.16 12.00
CA ILE A 8 -3.49 8.21 12.68
C ILE A 8 -3.69 6.99 11.77
N VAL A 9 -3.00 5.89 12.05
CA VAL A 9 -2.98 4.68 11.20
C VAL A 9 -4.35 4.00 11.06
N THR A 10 -5.26 4.23 11.99
CA THR A 10 -6.63 3.73 11.98
C THR A 10 -7.58 4.60 11.14
N GLN A 11 -7.10 5.67 10.52
CA GLN A 11 -7.89 6.53 9.63
C GLN A 11 -7.46 6.37 8.18
N ALA A 12 -8.42 6.13 7.28
CA ALA A 12 -8.16 6.03 5.84
C ALA A 12 -7.50 7.31 5.27
N ALA A 13 -7.86 8.49 5.78
CA ALA A 13 -7.29 9.78 5.37
C ALA A 13 -5.76 9.80 5.45
N THR A 14 -5.19 9.18 6.49
CA THR A 14 -3.74 9.05 6.68
C THR A 14 -3.05 8.31 5.52
N TRP A 15 -3.71 7.27 5.01
CA TRP A 15 -3.20 6.44 3.92
C TRP A 15 -3.46 7.07 2.55
N ILE A 16 -4.61 7.73 2.37
CA ILE A 16 -4.92 8.51 1.16
C ILE A 16 -3.90 9.62 0.97
N ALA A 17 -3.58 10.37 2.04
CA ALA A 17 -2.55 11.41 2.02
C ALA A 17 -1.15 10.86 1.65
N ARG A 18 -0.94 9.55 1.75
CA ARG A 18 0.30 8.83 1.38
C ARG A 18 0.20 8.12 0.02
N GLY A 19 -0.81 8.43 -0.78
CA GLY A 19 -0.97 7.93 -2.14
C GLY A 19 -1.62 6.55 -2.25
N ARG A 20 -2.29 6.06 -1.19
CA ARG A 20 -3.11 4.85 -1.30
C ARG A 20 -4.45 5.16 -1.95
N ALA A 21 -4.95 4.24 -2.77
CA ALA A 21 -6.29 4.34 -3.30
C ALA A 21 -7.33 4.25 -2.16
N PRO A 22 -8.52 4.88 -2.28
CA PRO A 22 -9.49 4.92 -1.18
C PRO A 22 -9.87 3.56 -0.59
N ALA A 23 -10.10 2.55 -1.45
CA ALA A 23 -10.43 1.19 -1.00
C ALA A 23 -9.28 0.53 -0.23
N GLU A 24 -8.03 0.76 -0.64
CA GLU A 24 -6.86 0.23 0.07
C GLU A 24 -6.62 0.95 1.37
N ALA A 25 -6.81 2.27 1.38
CA ALA A 25 -6.69 3.10 2.56
C ALA A 25 -7.68 2.65 3.65
N GLU A 26 -8.93 2.36 3.28
CA GLU A 26 -9.93 1.83 4.21
C GLU A 26 -9.55 0.44 4.71
N ALA A 27 -9.08 -0.46 3.83
CA ALA A 27 -8.65 -1.78 4.22
C ALA A 27 -7.43 -1.76 5.17
N LEU A 28 -6.46 -0.85 4.94
CA LEU A 28 -5.31 -0.65 5.83
C LEU A 28 -5.75 -0.10 7.20
N ALA A 29 -6.66 0.88 7.19
CA ALA A 29 -7.22 1.45 8.41
C ALA A 29 -8.04 0.43 9.22
N ALA A 30 -8.79 -0.44 8.55
CA ALA A 30 -9.49 -1.57 9.17
C ALA A 30 -8.51 -2.56 9.82
N ALA A 31 -7.46 -2.99 9.11
CA ALA A 31 -6.46 -3.90 9.67
C ALA A 31 -5.79 -3.34 10.95
N TRP A 32 -5.55 -2.03 11.02
CA TRP A 32 -5.04 -1.39 12.24
C TRP A 32 -6.05 -1.30 13.38
N ARG A 33 -7.35 -1.22 13.07
CA ARG A 33 -8.42 -1.26 14.08
C ARG A 33 -8.63 -2.67 14.60
N ASP A 34 -8.58 -3.67 13.72
CA ASP A 34 -8.81 -5.08 14.06
C ASP A 34 -7.61 -5.69 14.81
N PHE A 35 -6.38 -5.24 14.50
CA PHE A 35 -5.14 -5.71 15.11
C PHE A 35 -4.34 -4.56 15.73
N PRO A 36 -4.86 -3.92 16.81
CA PRO A 36 -4.19 -2.82 17.47
C PRO A 36 -2.95 -3.32 18.21
N ASP A 37 -2.00 -2.41 18.43
CA ASP A 37 -0.84 -2.69 19.27
C ASP A 37 -1.28 -3.02 20.70
N LEU A 38 -0.56 -3.97 21.30
CA LEU A 38 -0.74 -4.27 22.71
C LEU A 38 -0.01 -3.24 23.59
N PRO A 39 -0.45 -3.05 24.83
CA PRO A 39 0.25 -2.23 25.81
C PRO A 39 1.73 -2.60 25.95
N ALA A 40 2.59 -1.63 26.25
CA ALA A 40 4.03 -1.84 26.37
C ALA A 40 4.44 -2.82 27.49
N ASN A 41 3.59 -2.97 28.51
CA ASN A 41 3.77 -3.91 29.60
C ASN A 41 3.28 -5.34 29.28
N ALA A 42 2.61 -5.57 28.15
CA ALA A 42 2.27 -6.93 27.71
C ALA A 42 3.55 -7.73 27.39
N PRO A 43 3.57 -9.06 27.58
CA PRO A 43 4.71 -9.90 27.23
C PRO A 43 5.21 -9.66 25.80
N LEU A 44 6.53 -9.61 25.61
CA LEU A 44 7.14 -9.33 24.30
C LEU A 44 6.61 -10.27 23.21
N GLU A 45 6.47 -11.55 23.52
CA GLU A 45 6.00 -12.57 22.59
C GLU A 45 4.59 -12.27 22.07
N GLU A 46 3.68 -11.84 22.95
CA GLU A 46 2.32 -11.47 22.57
C GLU A 46 2.31 -10.23 21.67
N ARG A 47 3.14 -9.22 21.96
CA ARG A 47 3.26 -8.03 21.10
C ARG A 47 3.77 -8.40 19.71
N MET A 48 4.75 -9.30 19.64
CA MET A 48 5.27 -9.81 18.37
C MET A 48 4.22 -10.64 17.62
N ALA A 49 3.46 -11.49 18.32
CA ALA A 49 2.36 -12.26 17.73
C ALA A 49 1.30 -11.33 17.13
N ARG A 50 0.87 -10.31 17.89
CA ARG A 50 -0.07 -9.29 17.39
C ARG A 50 0.45 -8.54 16.17
N THR A 51 1.74 -8.20 16.17
CA THR A 51 2.37 -7.55 15.01
C THR A 51 2.34 -8.47 13.78
N ARG A 52 2.61 -9.78 13.96
CA ARG A 52 2.54 -10.77 12.87
C ARG A 52 1.12 -10.93 12.34
N GLU A 53 0.11 -10.99 13.21
CA GLU A 53 -1.31 -11.04 12.82
C GLU A 53 -1.69 -9.85 11.94
N ARG A 54 -1.33 -8.63 12.35
CA ARG A 54 -1.55 -7.42 11.56
C ARG A 54 -0.84 -7.49 10.21
N VAL A 55 0.43 -7.88 10.18
CA VAL A 55 1.20 -8.01 8.92
C VAL A 55 0.55 -9.02 8.00
N ALA A 56 0.07 -10.15 8.52
CA ALA A 56 -0.65 -11.16 7.73
C ALA A 56 -1.95 -10.59 7.12
N ALA A 57 -2.72 -9.83 7.90
CA ALA A 57 -3.93 -9.16 7.43
C ALA A 57 -3.67 -8.08 6.36
N MET A 58 -2.56 -7.35 6.48
CA MET A 58 -2.18 -6.29 5.54
C MET A 58 -1.54 -6.82 4.25
N ARG A 59 -0.89 -7.99 4.29
CA ARG A 59 -0.17 -8.57 3.14
C ARG A 59 -0.99 -8.64 1.85
N PRO A 60 -2.25 -9.16 1.82
CA PRO A 60 -3.02 -9.20 0.58
C PRO A 60 -3.27 -7.82 -0.02
N ILE A 61 -3.44 -6.79 0.81
CA ILE A 61 -3.63 -5.41 0.37
C ILE A 61 -2.36 -4.89 -0.31
N THR A 62 -1.20 -5.11 0.31
CA THR A 62 0.08 -4.64 -0.23
C THR A 62 0.49 -5.38 -1.50
N GLU A 63 0.22 -6.68 -1.59
CA GLU A 63 0.50 -7.47 -2.79
C GLU A 63 -0.41 -7.07 -3.95
N ALA A 64 -1.70 -6.83 -3.70
CA ALA A 64 -2.62 -6.33 -4.72
C ALA A 64 -2.15 -4.95 -5.25
N ALA A 65 -1.70 -4.05 -4.38
CA ALA A 65 -1.16 -2.75 -4.78
C ALA A 65 0.08 -2.89 -5.68
N ARG A 66 0.99 -3.80 -5.32
CA ARG A 66 2.20 -4.10 -6.08
C ARG A 66 1.88 -4.66 -7.46
N ALA A 67 0.96 -5.63 -7.54
CA ALA A 67 0.51 -6.23 -8.79
C ALA A 67 -0.08 -5.19 -9.75
N ARG A 68 -0.92 -4.27 -9.26
CA ARG A 68 -1.49 -3.19 -10.09
C ARG A 68 -0.43 -2.21 -10.58
N THR A 69 0.52 -1.85 -9.72
CA THR A 69 1.63 -0.96 -10.10
C THR A 69 2.49 -1.59 -11.21
N GLU A 70 2.77 -2.89 -11.10
CA GLU A 70 3.53 -3.62 -12.10
C GLU A 70 2.75 -3.76 -13.42
N ALA A 71 1.45 -4.06 -13.35
CA ALA A 71 0.60 -4.10 -14.54
C ALA A 71 0.55 -2.76 -15.29
N GLU A 72 0.47 -1.64 -14.56
CA GLU A 72 0.47 -0.30 -15.17
C GLU A 72 1.82 0.05 -15.81
N ARG A 73 2.93 -0.35 -15.19
CA ARG A 73 4.27 -0.22 -15.78
C ARG A 73 4.37 -0.99 -17.09
N GLN A 74 3.93 -2.25 -17.09
CA GLN A 74 3.96 -3.08 -18.30
C GLN A 74 3.09 -2.46 -19.40
N ARG A 75 1.86 -2.04 -19.09
CA ARG A 75 0.95 -1.38 -20.02
C ARG A 75 1.57 -0.13 -20.65
N THR A 76 2.20 0.71 -19.84
CA THR A 76 2.87 1.93 -20.29
C THR A 76 4.04 1.59 -21.21
N ASN A 77 4.89 0.64 -20.83
CA ASN A 77 6.04 0.21 -21.63
C ASN A 77 5.60 -0.36 -22.99
N PHE A 78 4.58 -1.22 -23.02
CA PHE A 78 4.04 -1.74 -24.27
C PHE A 78 3.48 -0.64 -25.17
N SER A 79 2.76 0.34 -24.61
CA SER A 79 2.24 1.47 -25.39
C SER A 79 3.36 2.35 -25.98
N PHE A 80 4.46 2.52 -25.24
CA PHE A 80 5.63 3.28 -25.68
C PHE A 80 6.40 2.56 -26.79
N VAL A 81 6.65 1.25 -26.64
CA VAL A 81 7.28 0.42 -27.67
C VAL A 81 6.44 0.38 -28.94
N ARG A 82 5.12 0.19 -28.82
CA ARG A 82 4.22 0.18 -29.99
C ARG A 82 4.28 1.48 -30.77
N ARG A 83 4.27 2.62 -30.07
CA ARG A 83 4.42 3.95 -30.69
C ARG A 83 5.76 4.10 -31.42
N ARG A 84 6.85 3.57 -30.87
CA ARG A 84 8.18 3.63 -31.50
C ARG A 84 8.30 2.75 -32.76
N VAL A 85 7.65 1.59 -32.76
CA VAL A 85 7.55 0.71 -33.94
C VAL A 85 6.67 1.35 -35.01
N GLU A 86 5.53 1.95 -34.63
CA GLU A 86 4.64 2.68 -35.54
C GLU A 86 5.31 3.92 -36.16
N HIS A 87 6.25 4.56 -35.45
CA HIS A 87 7.02 5.71 -35.96
C HIS A 87 8.37 5.35 -36.61
N GLY A 88 8.73 4.06 -36.73
CA GLY A 88 9.94 3.62 -37.45
C GLY A 88 11.28 3.90 -36.75
N GLU A 89 11.28 4.21 -35.45
CA GLU A 89 12.50 4.57 -34.69
C GLU A 89 13.16 3.39 -33.96
N ALA A 90 12.73 2.16 -34.24
CA ALA A 90 13.32 0.94 -33.73
C ALA A 90 13.74 0.06 -34.91
N SER A 91 15.03 0.11 -35.26
CA SER A 91 15.65 -0.92 -36.11
C SER A 91 15.84 -2.19 -35.27
N LEU A 92 15.35 -3.33 -35.79
CA LEU A 92 15.74 -4.67 -35.35
C LEU A 92 17.23 -4.93 -35.63
#